data_AF-A0A2E3KJX3-F1
#
_entry.id   AF-A0A2E3KJX3-F1
#
_cell.length_a   1.000
_cell.length_b   1.000
_cell.length_c   1.000
_cell.angle_alpha   90.00
_cell.angle_beta   90.00
_cell.angle_gamma   90.00
#
_symmetry.space_group_name_H-M   'P 1'
#
loop_
_entity.id
_entity.type
_entity.pdbx_description
1 polymer ?
#
loop_
_entity_poly.entity_id
_entity_poly.type
_entity_poly.pdbx_seq_one_letter_code
_entity_poly.pdbx_strand_id
1 'polypeptide(L)'
;MRKTFAKSKNDQGITTHFAHGFPDRPSKPRQPHLETIMRFSDLKFIGTLTALSLASVAGQAIGNDTDSGEKLPVVYTVEMNGQMGTDIHEDMMAKIVEDAKEVQPDVIVLKMNSADYDKNYHLMRPDPKEFGKFELEAYVGMIRNFQNELAGTRQVIWVEDSVGVASLIAMSWCEMYMSPGARLWGLQKLHDVAQNWSDEDVREKMEAAWEGMGKGFFEMGCKGEFAKELGDAMMDPENQLSANFKGRKVIWVSNFDGLWGIDNSEEQVANFDAQSAEDTMLSEGTVESLEDLMFLMGYREFEHNTQGDEIAAKHKQQWRRAYEKCLSTYEDMQAGRGMGNSTDPARQLMARKRMLDDILRQMTRYNAVERRMNDEYGLTVDRLKGMIEQIEDDIRRAREGGRGGRGGSFGGGRGGGGKIR
;
A
#
# COMPACT_ATOMS: atom_id res chain seq x y z
N MET A 1 20.43 47.99 33.91
CA MET A 1 20.46 49.09 32.92
C MET A 1 19.52 48.69 31.79
N ARG A 2 18.33 49.32 31.67
CA ARG A 2 17.99 50.33 30.64
C ARG A 2 18.25 49.81 29.22
N LYS A 3 17.32 49.74 28.25
CA LYS A 3 16.03 50.42 28.02
C LYS A 3 15.24 49.67 26.92
N THR A 4 13.93 49.72 27.06
CA THR A 4 12.84 49.61 26.06
C THR A 4 12.93 50.66 24.94
N PHE A 5 12.38 50.36 23.75
CA PHE A 5 11.61 51.22 22.79
C PHE A 5 11.21 50.29 21.61
N ALA A 6 9.96 49.97 21.24
CA ALA A 6 8.66 50.64 21.10
C ALA A 6 8.49 51.52 19.82
N LYS A 7 7.63 51.00 18.92
CA LYS A 7 6.56 51.66 18.12
C LYS A 7 6.88 52.53 16.89
N SER A 8 6.15 52.25 15.78
CA SER A 8 5.28 53.15 14.98
C SER A 8 5.20 52.62 13.53
N LYS A 9 4.08 52.07 12.99
CA LYS A 9 2.82 52.65 12.49
C LYS A 9 2.95 53.74 11.39
N ASN A 10 2.05 53.58 10.41
CA ASN A 10 1.49 54.53 9.43
C ASN A 10 2.29 54.80 8.14
N ASP A 11 1.72 55.06 6.95
CA ASP A 11 0.37 54.98 6.36
C ASP A 11 0.52 55.55 4.91
N GLN A 12 -0.42 55.26 4.00
CA GLN A 12 -0.67 55.96 2.71
C GLN A 12 0.34 55.68 1.57
N GLY A 13 -0.02 55.30 0.34
CA GLY A 13 -1.16 55.72 -0.48
C GLY A 13 -0.75 56.91 -1.36
N ILE A 14 -0.56 56.70 -2.67
CA ILE A 14 -0.87 57.65 -3.77
C ILE A 14 -0.53 57.01 -5.14
N THR A 15 -1.47 57.24 -6.05
CA THR A 15 -1.64 56.88 -7.46
C THR A 15 -0.90 57.81 -8.44
N THR A 16 -0.66 57.34 -9.68
CA THR A 16 -0.86 58.04 -10.99
C THR A 16 -0.37 57.11 -12.12
N HIS A 17 -1.25 56.54 -12.94
CA HIS A 17 -1.71 56.99 -14.27
C HIS A 17 -0.60 57.23 -15.32
N PHE A 18 -0.58 56.42 -16.38
CA PHE A 18 -0.71 56.88 -17.78
C PHE A 18 -1.24 55.75 -18.67
N ALA A 19 -2.20 56.13 -19.52
CA ALA A 19 -2.97 55.29 -20.43
C ALA A 19 -2.52 55.52 -21.89
N HIS A 20 -2.81 54.54 -22.76
CA HIS A 20 -3.17 54.60 -24.19
C HIS A 20 -2.77 53.26 -24.83
N GLY A 21 -3.57 52.52 -25.60
CA GLY A 21 -4.92 52.70 -26.14
C GLY A 21 -5.23 51.47 -27.02
N PHE A 22 -6.50 51.05 -27.02
CA PHE A 22 -7.09 50.00 -27.88
C PHE A 22 -7.14 50.43 -29.36
N PRO A 23 -7.42 49.49 -30.29
CA PRO A 23 -8.81 49.42 -30.75
C PRO A 23 -9.40 48.00 -30.83
N ASP A 24 -10.71 47.97 -30.62
CA ASP A 24 -11.65 46.85 -30.70
C ASP A 24 -11.66 46.09 -32.04
N ARG A 25 -11.99 44.78 -31.99
CA ARG A 25 -13.17 44.25 -32.71
C ARG A 25 -13.63 42.88 -32.17
N PRO A 26 -14.95 42.59 -32.21
CA PRO A 26 -15.56 41.43 -31.58
C PRO A 26 -15.85 40.28 -32.57
N SER A 27 -15.81 39.03 -32.11
CA SER A 27 -16.41 37.90 -32.83
C SER A 27 -17.51 37.23 -32.01
N LYS A 28 -18.71 37.26 -32.58
CA LYS A 28 -20.02 36.84 -32.08
C LYS A 28 -20.13 35.35 -31.67
N PRO A 29 -21.15 35.01 -30.83
CA PRO A 29 -21.48 33.64 -30.46
C PRO A 29 -22.17 32.88 -31.61
N ARG A 30 -21.98 31.56 -31.68
CA ARG A 30 -22.71 30.65 -32.58
C ARG A 30 -23.52 29.63 -31.78
N GLN A 31 -24.83 29.74 -31.87
CA GLN A 31 -25.83 28.66 -31.85
C GLN A 31 -27.03 29.14 -32.70
N PRO A 32 -28.02 28.31 -33.07
CA PRO A 32 -27.96 26.99 -33.70
C PRO A 32 -28.70 27.04 -35.06
N HIS A 33 -28.44 26.09 -35.98
CA HIS A 33 -29.29 25.89 -37.15
C HIS A 33 -30.04 24.57 -37.04
N LEU A 34 -31.36 24.69 -37.00
CA LEU A 34 -32.34 23.64 -37.22
C LEU A 34 -32.37 23.23 -38.71
N GLU A 35 -32.92 22.03 -38.90
CA GLU A 35 -33.42 21.41 -40.14
C GLU A 35 -32.43 20.62 -40.99
N THR A 36 -32.43 19.30 -40.84
CA THR A 36 -32.94 18.42 -41.89
C THR A 36 -33.42 17.09 -41.30
N ILE A 37 -34.65 16.78 -41.67
CA ILE A 37 -35.42 15.56 -41.44
C ILE A 37 -34.75 14.39 -42.15
N MET A 38 -34.51 13.28 -41.44
CA MET A 38 -34.63 11.94 -42.04
C MET A 38 -35.36 11.02 -41.07
N ARG A 39 -36.64 10.81 -41.38
CA ARG A 39 -37.39 9.61 -41.01
C ARG A 39 -36.83 8.46 -41.84
N PHE A 40 -36.35 7.41 -41.21
CA PHE A 40 -36.46 6.06 -41.77
C PHE A 40 -37.11 5.16 -40.73
N SER A 41 -38.39 4.94 -40.99
CA SER A 41 -39.17 3.81 -40.54
C SER A 41 -38.54 2.49 -40.99
N ASP A 42 -38.90 1.46 -40.23
CA ASP A 42 -38.80 0.04 -40.54
C ASP A 42 -37.42 -0.62 -40.34
N LEU A 43 -37.24 -1.22 -39.16
CA LEU A 43 -36.93 -2.65 -39.13
C LEU A 43 -37.61 -3.30 -37.92
N LYS A 44 -38.66 -4.06 -38.22
CA LYS A 44 -39.29 -5.03 -37.32
C LYS A 44 -38.26 -6.12 -37.01
N PHE A 45 -37.89 -6.30 -35.75
CA PHE A 45 -37.40 -7.58 -35.28
C PHE A 45 -38.36 -8.15 -34.24
N ILE A 46 -38.77 -9.36 -34.55
CA ILE A 46 -39.80 -10.16 -33.90
C ILE A 46 -39.22 -10.77 -32.62
N GLY A 47 -39.95 -10.54 -31.53
CA GLY A 47 -40.19 -11.43 -30.38
C GLY A 47 -39.12 -12.43 -29.95
N THR A 48 -38.68 -12.29 -28.70
CA THR A 48 -39.12 -13.24 -27.65
C THR A 48 -38.98 -12.57 -26.27
N LEU A 49 -40.13 -12.29 -25.64
CA LEU A 49 -40.24 -11.98 -24.21
C LEU A 49 -40.13 -13.31 -23.46
N THR A 50 -39.05 -13.54 -22.73
CA THR A 50 -39.05 -14.48 -21.61
C THR A 50 -39.29 -13.67 -20.34
N ALA A 51 -40.56 -13.57 -19.95
CA ALA A 51 -40.95 -13.11 -18.63
C ALA A 51 -40.45 -14.15 -17.61
N LEU A 52 -39.41 -13.82 -16.86
CA LEU A 52 -39.04 -14.57 -15.67
C LEU A 52 -40.06 -14.19 -14.57
N SER A 53 -41.00 -15.09 -14.30
CA SER A 53 -41.91 -14.97 -13.16
C SER A 53 -41.12 -15.19 -11.87
N LEU A 54 -40.72 -14.11 -11.19
CA LEU A 54 -40.36 -14.17 -9.78
C LEU A 54 -41.67 -14.28 -8.99
N ALA A 55 -42.05 -15.52 -8.65
CA ALA A 55 -43.10 -15.75 -7.68
C ALA A 55 -42.62 -15.26 -6.31
N SER A 56 -43.35 -14.29 -5.76
CA SER A 56 -43.28 -13.89 -4.37
C SER A 56 -43.65 -15.06 -3.47
N VAL A 57 -42.68 -15.63 -2.75
CA VAL A 57 -42.98 -16.50 -1.60
C VAL A 57 -42.81 -15.66 -0.34
N ALA A 58 -43.91 -15.02 0.05
CA ALA A 58 -44.07 -14.51 1.40
C ALA A 58 -44.44 -15.68 2.33
N GLY A 59 -43.66 -15.84 3.40
CA GLY A 59 -44.10 -16.37 4.69
C GLY A 59 -44.50 -17.85 4.76
N GLN A 60 -43.55 -18.69 5.13
CA GLN A 60 -43.82 -19.78 6.06
C GLN A 60 -42.73 -19.81 7.13
N ALA A 61 -43.09 -19.34 8.33
CA ALA A 61 -42.42 -19.75 9.55
C ALA A 61 -42.75 -21.24 9.74
N ILE A 62 -41.74 -22.10 9.61
CA ILE A 62 -41.80 -23.49 10.07
C ILE A 62 -40.78 -23.61 11.20
N GLY A 63 -41.29 -24.06 12.34
CA GLY A 63 -40.57 -24.13 13.60
C GLY A 63 -39.40 -25.10 13.59
N ASN A 64 -38.56 -24.93 14.61
CA ASN A 64 -37.41 -25.75 14.96
C ASN A 64 -37.60 -27.23 14.66
N ASP A 65 -36.85 -27.72 13.68
CA ASP A 65 -36.35 -29.07 13.64
C ASP A 65 -34.82 -28.97 13.78
N THR A 66 -34.35 -29.26 14.99
CA THR A 66 -32.93 -29.49 15.27
C THR A 66 -32.49 -30.78 14.57
N ASP A 67 -31.35 -30.71 13.87
CA ASP A 67 -30.62 -31.80 13.19
C ASP A 67 -30.79 -31.88 11.65
N SER A 68 -30.61 -30.75 10.96
CA SER A 68 -30.03 -30.80 9.62
C SER A 68 -28.51 -30.90 9.79
N GLY A 69 -27.91 -32.01 9.40
CA GLY A 69 -26.44 -32.17 9.28
C GLY A 69 -25.81 -31.26 8.21
N GLU A 70 -26.34 -30.05 8.01
CA GLU A 70 -25.75 -29.00 7.20
C GLU A 70 -24.47 -28.54 7.91
N LYS A 71 -23.34 -28.80 7.26
CA LYS A 71 -22.06 -28.23 7.67
C LYS A 71 -22.21 -26.70 7.62
N LEU A 72 -21.98 -26.04 8.76
CA LEU A 72 -21.95 -24.59 8.81
C LEU A 72 -20.87 -24.07 7.84
N PRO A 73 -21.11 -22.94 7.16
CA PRO A 73 -20.10 -22.31 6.32
C PRO A 73 -18.91 -21.90 7.18
N VAL A 74 -17.71 -22.21 6.71
CA VAL A 74 -16.46 -21.81 7.36
C VAL A 74 -16.07 -20.44 6.83
N VAL A 75 -16.03 -19.47 7.74
CA VAL A 75 -15.63 -18.09 7.48
C VAL A 75 -14.21 -17.90 7.98
N TYR A 76 -13.30 -17.64 7.07
CA TYR A 76 -11.89 -17.44 7.36
C TYR A 76 -11.56 -15.95 7.32
N THR A 77 -11.09 -15.40 8.43
CA THR A 77 -10.74 -13.98 8.54
C THR A 77 -9.25 -13.75 8.40
N VAL A 78 -8.92 -12.60 7.81
CA VAL A 78 -7.55 -12.09 7.70
C VAL A 78 -7.52 -10.61 8.06
N GLU A 79 -6.87 -10.29 9.18
CA GLU A 79 -6.57 -8.91 9.55
C GLU A 79 -5.42 -8.31 8.74
N MET A 80 -5.74 -7.44 7.80
CA MET A 80 -4.79 -6.58 7.10
C MET A 80 -4.67 -5.25 7.84
N ASN A 81 -3.98 -5.27 8.98
CA ASN A 81 -3.82 -4.12 9.88
C ASN A 81 -2.39 -3.57 9.92
N GLY A 82 -2.23 -2.28 9.61
CA GLY A 82 -0.97 -1.56 9.78
C GLY A 82 -0.48 -0.90 8.50
N GLN A 83 0.85 -0.81 8.34
CA GLN A 83 1.46 -0.07 7.23
C GLN A 83 1.65 -0.99 6.00
N MET A 84 1.33 -0.47 4.81
CA MET A 84 1.54 -1.20 3.56
C MET A 84 3.03 -1.39 3.28
N GLY A 85 3.39 -2.59 2.77
CA GLY A 85 4.77 -2.91 2.38
C GLY A 85 5.65 -3.43 3.52
N THR A 86 5.14 -3.48 4.75
CA THR A 86 5.82 -4.08 5.91
C THR A 86 4.89 -5.00 6.68
N ASP A 87 3.88 -4.44 7.35
CA ASP A 87 2.85 -5.19 8.08
C ASP A 87 1.95 -5.96 7.12
N ILE A 88 1.49 -5.29 6.05
CA ILE A 88 0.71 -5.90 4.96
C ILE A 88 1.67 -6.10 3.78
N HIS A 89 2.10 -7.36 3.57
CA HIS A 89 3.19 -7.71 2.65
C HIS A 89 2.94 -9.07 1.97
N GLU A 90 3.59 -9.32 0.83
CA GLU A 90 3.47 -10.57 0.06
C GLU A 90 3.82 -11.82 0.88
N ASP A 91 4.85 -11.77 1.71
CA ASP A 91 5.25 -12.88 2.59
C ASP A 91 4.15 -13.31 3.58
N MET A 92 3.31 -12.35 4.00
CA MET A 92 2.16 -12.62 4.86
C MET A 92 1.05 -13.27 4.03
N MET A 93 0.71 -12.66 2.90
CA MET A 93 -0.35 -13.13 2.01
C MET A 93 -0.06 -14.52 1.43
N ALA A 94 1.21 -14.84 1.13
CA ALA A 94 1.60 -16.17 0.65
C ALA A 94 1.31 -17.26 1.69
N LYS A 95 1.62 -17.01 2.98
CA LYS A 95 1.31 -17.96 4.07
C LYS A 95 -0.19 -18.11 4.27
N ILE A 96 -0.94 -17.03 4.14
CA ILE A 96 -2.41 -17.06 4.20
C ILE A 96 -2.98 -17.90 3.05
N VAL A 97 -2.43 -17.78 1.84
CA VAL A 97 -2.84 -18.62 0.70
C VAL A 97 -2.56 -20.09 0.96
N GLU A 98 -1.38 -20.42 1.48
CA GLU A 98 -1.03 -21.80 1.85
C GLU A 98 -2.01 -22.37 2.88
N ASP A 99 -2.27 -21.62 3.96
CA ASP A 99 -3.17 -22.02 5.04
C ASP A 99 -4.64 -22.13 4.58
N ALA A 100 -5.14 -21.15 3.84
CA ALA A 100 -6.51 -21.15 3.33
C ALA A 100 -6.78 -22.33 2.38
N LYS A 101 -5.78 -22.81 1.65
CA LYS A 101 -5.91 -24.05 0.83
C LYS A 101 -6.07 -25.30 1.67
N GLU A 102 -5.45 -25.35 2.85
CA GLU A 102 -5.60 -26.47 3.79
C GLU A 102 -6.95 -26.39 4.50
N VAL A 103 -7.36 -25.20 4.92
CA VAL A 103 -8.64 -24.96 5.60
C VAL A 103 -9.84 -25.16 4.68
N GLN A 104 -9.73 -24.78 3.40
CA GLN A 104 -10.81 -24.77 2.42
C GLN A 104 -12.08 -24.03 2.90
N PRO A 105 -11.98 -22.73 3.21
CA PRO A 105 -13.12 -21.97 3.70
C PRO A 105 -14.16 -21.71 2.60
N ASP A 106 -15.40 -21.50 3.03
CA ASP A 106 -16.51 -21.11 2.16
C ASP A 106 -16.47 -19.61 1.84
N VAL A 107 -16.04 -18.79 2.81
CA VAL A 107 -15.88 -17.35 2.68
C VAL A 107 -14.55 -16.92 3.28
N ILE A 108 -13.83 -16.05 2.57
CA ILE A 108 -12.65 -15.34 3.08
C ILE A 108 -13.01 -13.87 3.26
N VAL A 109 -12.84 -13.36 4.48
CA VAL A 109 -13.05 -11.95 4.83
C VAL A 109 -11.70 -11.30 5.10
N LEU A 110 -11.31 -10.39 4.21
CA LEU A 110 -10.11 -9.60 4.31
C LEU A 110 -10.44 -8.27 4.99
N LYS A 111 -10.02 -8.09 6.24
CA LYS A 111 -10.29 -6.90 7.04
C LYS A 111 -9.20 -5.84 6.80
N MET A 112 -9.49 -4.83 6.00
CA MET A 112 -8.57 -3.74 5.70
C MET A 112 -8.65 -2.64 6.76
N ASN A 113 -7.53 -2.40 7.44
CA ASN A 113 -7.39 -1.32 8.41
C ASN A 113 -5.99 -0.71 8.29
N SER A 114 -5.84 0.19 7.33
CA SER A 114 -4.56 0.76 6.95
C SER A 114 -4.69 2.20 6.46
N ALA A 115 -3.84 3.08 6.97
CA ALA A 115 -3.69 4.45 6.52
C ALA A 115 -2.21 4.74 6.33
N ASP A 116 -1.79 4.78 5.05
CA ASP A 116 -0.40 4.96 4.62
C ASP A 116 0.07 6.41 4.63
N TYR A 117 -0.86 7.35 4.80
CA TYR A 117 -0.61 8.75 5.06
C TYR A 117 -1.88 9.37 5.68
N ASP A 118 -1.81 10.61 6.15
CA ASP A 118 -2.82 11.24 7.03
C ASP A 118 -2.83 10.65 8.47
N LYS A 119 -3.81 11.06 9.30
CA LYS A 119 -4.03 10.53 10.65
C LYS A 119 -4.29 9.03 10.58
N ASN A 120 -3.33 8.29 11.11
CA ASN A 120 -3.48 6.88 11.39
C ASN A 120 -4.15 6.73 12.77
N TYR A 121 -5.40 6.27 12.79
CA TYR A 121 -6.20 6.12 14.01
C TYR A 121 -5.98 4.78 14.73
N HIS A 122 -5.33 3.82 14.07
CA HIS A 122 -5.23 2.43 14.50
C HIS A 122 -3.81 2.01 14.96
N LEU A 123 -2.78 2.80 14.62
CA LEU A 123 -1.42 2.64 15.15
C LEU A 123 -1.18 3.65 16.26
N MET A 124 -0.83 3.18 17.47
CA MET A 124 -0.46 4.07 18.59
C MET A 124 0.76 4.94 18.29
N ARG A 125 1.65 4.46 17.42
CA ARG A 125 2.87 5.16 16.97
C ARG A 125 3.15 4.76 15.52
N PRO A 126 2.42 5.35 14.54
CA PRO A 126 2.77 5.13 13.14
C PRO A 126 4.19 5.65 12.93
N ASP A 127 4.99 4.97 12.12
CA ASP A 127 6.28 5.51 11.74
C ASP A 127 6.13 6.33 10.46
N PRO A 128 6.32 7.67 10.50
CA PRO A 128 6.23 8.50 9.31
C PRO A 128 7.21 8.10 8.21
N LYS A 129 8.29 7.38 8.55
CA LYS A 129 9.26 6.87 7.58
C LYS A 129 8.72 5.70 6.76
N GLU A 130 7.63 5.05 7.16
CA GLU A 130 7.00 3.98 6.39
C GLU A 130 5.91 4.50 5.44
N PHE A 131 5.48 5.75 5.60
CA PHE A 131 4.40 6.33 4.79
C PHE A 131 4.78 6.53 3.33
N GLY A 132 3.82 6.23 2.43
CA GLY A 132 3.96 6.44 0.99
C GLY A 132 5.01 5.58 0.29
N LYS A 133 5.48 4.50 0.93
CA LYS A 133 6.50 3.61 0.37
C LYS A 133 5.89 2.31 -0.13
N PHE A 134 5.21 2.40 -1.25
CA PHE A 134 4.54 1.28 -1.90
C PHE A 134 5.30 0.79 -3.13
N GLU A 135 5.12 -0.50 -3.46
CA GLU A 135 5.57 -1.11 -4.71
C GLU A 135 4.37 -1.71 -5.43
N LEU A 136 3.79 -0.95 -6.37
CA LEU A 136 2.53 -1.35 -7.02
C LEU A 136 2.66 -2.68 -7.75
N GLU A 137 3.78 -2.92 -8.44
CA GLU A 137 3.97 -4.17 -9.19
C GLU A 137 3.96 -5.40 -8.26
N ALA A 138 4.62 -5.30 -7.11
CA ALA A 138 4.59 -6.35 -6.08
C ALA A 138 3.17 -6.57 -5.55
N TYR A 139 2.40 -5.50 -5.33
CA TYR A 139 1.00 -5.63 -4.89
C TYR A 139 0.08 -6.24 -5.95
N VAL A 140 0.27 -5.91 -7.23
CA VAL A 140 -0.45 -6.57 -8.32
C VAL A 140 -0.15 -8.07 -8.32
N GLY A 141 1.13 -8.45 -8.20
CA GLY A 141 1.54 -9.85 -8.09
C GLY A 141 0.91 -10.56 -6.90
N MET A 142 0.97 -9.94 -5.72
CA MET A 142 0.40 -10.43 -4.47
C MET A 142 -1.11 -10.68 -4.57
N ILE A 143 -1.88 -9.70 -5.07
CA ILE A 143 -3.33 -9.77 -5.20
C ILE A 143 -3.73 -10.83 -6.23
N ARG A 144 -3.10 -10.82 -7.42
CA ARG A 144 -3.38 -11.82 -8.45
C ARG A 144 -3.08 -13.22 -7.96
N ASN A 145 -1.96 -13.43 -7.28
CA ASN A 145 -1.63 -14.71 -6.68
C ASN A 145 -2.71 -15.15 -5.68
N PHE A 146 -3.12 -14.27 -4.76
CA PHE A 146 -4.16 -14.55 -3.79
C PHE A 146 -5.49 -14.94 -4.45
N GLN A 147 -5.97 -14.12 -5.39
CA GLN A 147 -7.25 -14.34 -6.06
C GLN A 147 -7.25 -15.60 -6.92
N ASN A 148 -6.15 -15.87 -7.64
CA ASN A 148 -6.05 -17.03 -8.54
C ASN A 148 -5.90 -18.34 -7.75
N GLU A 149 -5.05 -18.37 -6.74
CA GLU A 149 -4.78 -19.58 -5.96
C GLU A 149 -5.94 -19.98 -5.04
N LEU A 150 -6.81 -19.02 -4.71
CA LEU A 150 -8.05 -19.22 -3.95
C LEU A 150 -9.29 -18.98 -4.82
N ALA A 151 -9.14 -19.16 -6.13
CA ALA A 151 -10.25 -19.04 -7.07
C ALA A 151 -11.31 -20.10 -6.74
N GLY A 152 -12.57 -19.66 -6.66
CA GLY A 152 -13.71 -20.51 -6.31
C GLY A 152 -14.17 -20.39 -4.86
N THR A 153 -13.35 -19.84 -3.97
CA THR A 153 -13.81 -19.40 -2.64
C THR A 153 -14.33 -17.96 -2.74
N ARG A 154 -15.44 -17.64 -2.07
CA ARG A 154 -15.98 -16.28 -2.04
C ARG A 154 -15.05 -15.39 -1.22
N GLN A 155 -14.59 -14.29 -1.81
CA GLN A 155 -13.64 -13.36 -1.18
C GLN A 155 -14.28 -11.98 -1.05
N VAL A 156 -14.23 -11.43 0.16
CA VAL A 156 -14.82 -10.13 0.49
C VAL A 156 -13.78 -9.25 1.18
N ILE A 157 -13.73 -7.97 0.79
CA ILE A 157 -12.98 -6.96 1.54
C ILE A 157 -13.93 -6.23 2.49
N TRP A 158 -13.57 -6.18 3.77
CA TRP A 158 -14.23 -5.34 4.76
C TRP A 158 -13.28 -4.21 5.15
N VAL A 159 -13.62 -2.98 4.77
CA VAL A 159 -12.82 -1.78 5.02
C VAL A 159 -13.24 -1.13 6.35
N GLU A 160 -12.38 -1.23 7.35
CA GLU A 160 -12.50 -0.47 8.60
C GLU A 160 -11.89 0.93 8.45
N ASP A 161 -10.74 1.02 7.77
CA ASP A 161 -10.09 2.26 7.37
C ASP A 161 -9.13 1.98 6.20
N SER A 162 -9.14 2.86 5.21
CA SER A 162 -8.30 2.71 4.03
C SER A 162 -7.91 4.09 3.47
N VAL A 163 -6.62 4.41 3.55
CA VAL A 163 -6.06 5.66 3.01
C VAL A 163 -4.77 5.38 2.26
N GLY A 164 -4.71 5.84 1.01
CA GLY A 164 -3.56 5.66 0.13
C GLY A 164 -3.59 4.31 -0.58
N VAL A 165 -2.47 3.60 -0.63
CA VAL A 165 -2.40 2.38 -1.44
C VAL A 165 -3.25 1.27 -0.87
N ALA A 166 -3.52 1.28 0.44
CA ALA A 166 -4.60 0.48 1.03
C ALA A 166 -5.94 0.63 0.30
N SER A 167 -6.30 1.82 -0.19
CA SER A 167 -7.55 2.05 -0.92
C SER A 167 -7.50 1.45 -2.31
N LEU A 168 -6.35 1.51 -2.95
CA LEU A 168 -6.13 0.88 -4.25
C LEU A 168 -6.27 -0.65 -4.14
N ILE A 169 -5.70 -1.22 -3.09
CA ILE A 169 -5.81 -2.64 -2.79
C ILE A 169 -7.26 -3.02 -2.49
N ALA A 170 -7.96 -2.28 -1.63
CA ALA A 170 -9.38 -2.53 -1.34
C ALA A 170 -10.23 -2.54 -2.62
N MET A 171 -9.94 -1.65 -3.57
CA MET A 171 -10.61 -1.59 -4.88
C MET A 171 -10.37 -2.80 -5.79
N SER A 172 -9.49 -3.71 -5.41
CA SER A 172 -9.21 -4.95 -6.14
C SER A 172 -10.15 -6.11 -5.79
N TRP A 173 -11.06 -5.92 -4.86
CA TRP A 173 -12.12 -6.89 -4.56
C TRP A 173 -13.45 -6.47 -5.16
N CYS A 174 -14.20 -7.46 -5.64
CA CYS A 174 -15.50 -7.25 -6.26
C CYS A 174 -16.54 -6.88 -5.20
N GLU A 175 -16.64 -7.67 -4.12
CA GLU A 175 -17.53 -7.43 -3.00
C GLU A 175 -16.79 -6.67 -1.89
N MET A 176 -17.28 -5.47 -1.58
CA MET A 176 -16.73 -4.58 -0.57
C MET A 176 -17.82 -4.20 0.44
N TYR A 177 -17.47 -4.22 1.72
CA TYR A 177 -18.27 -3.65 2.80
C TYR A 177 -17.41 -2.67 3.59
N MET A 178 -18.04 -1.69 4.23
CA MET A 178 -17.33 -0.65 4.97
C MET A 178 -17.85 -0.55 6.41
N SER A 179 -16.97 -0.21 7.35
CA SER A 179 -17.41 0.14 8.71
C SER A 179 -17.98 1.56 8.77
N PRO A 180 -18.84 1.88 9.75
CA PRO A 180 -19.21 3.27 9.99
C PRO A 180 -17.96 4.14 10.21
N GLY A 181 -17.87 5.24 9.46
CA GLY A 181 -16.73 6.15 9.52
C GLY A 181 -15.47 5.66 8.79
N ALA A 182 -15.54 4.50 8.09
CA ALA A 182 -14.47 4.04 7.24
C ALA A 182 -14.22 5.00 6.08
N ARG A 183 -12.95 5.07 5.68
CA ARG A 183 -12.46 5.88 4.56
C ARG A 183 -11.97 4.96 3.45
N LEU A 184 -12.16 5.40 2.22
CA LEU A 184 -11.56 4.85 1.01
C LEU A 184 -10.98 6.01 0.21
N TRP A 185 -9.85 6.53 0.69
CA TRP A 185 -9.39 7.88 0.35
C TRP A 185 -7.97 7.88 -0.19
N GLY A 186 -7.62 8.98 -0.84
CA GLY A 186 -6.23 9.35 -0.95
C GLY A 186 -5.44 8.65 -2.05
N LEU A 187 -6.08 8.30 -3.15
CA LEU A 187 -5.32 7.81 -4.31
C LEU A 187 -4.56 8.92 -5.06
N GLN A 188 -4.79 10.20 -4.72
CA GLN A 188 -3.98 11.34 -5.19
C GLN A 188 -2.47 11.18 -4.96
N LYS A 189 -2.04 10.34 -4.00
CA LYS A 189 -0.59 10.11 -3.79
C LYS A 189 0.08 9.42 -4.96
N LEU A 190 -0.66 8.65 -5.76
CA LEU A 190 -0.13 8.06 -6.99
C LEU A 190 0.24 9.17 -7.99
N HIS A 191 -0.63 10.17 -8.13
CA HIS A 191 -0.38 11.36 -8.92
C HIS A 191 0.79 12.20 -8.35
N ASP A 192 0.83 12.45 -7.04
CA ASP A 192 1.92 13.19 -6.39
C ASP A 192 3.31 12.56 -6.64
N VAL A 193 3.40 11.23 -6.69
CA VAL A 193 4.65 10.52 -7.01
C VAL A 193 5.07 10.77 -8.45
N ALA A 194 4.12 10.79 -9.38
CA ALA A 194 4.37 11.09 -10.78
C ALA A 194 4.82 12.56 -11.00
N GLN A 195 4.35 13.50 -10.17
CA GLN A 195 4.76 14.92 -10.23
C GLN A 195 6.23 15.17 -9.85
N ASN A 196 6.94 14.21 -9.24
CA ASN A 196 8.32 14.42 -8.78
C ASN A 196 9.37 14.45 -9.90
N TRP A 197 8.98 14.24 -11.16
CA TRP A 197 9.88 14.29 -12.31
C TRP A 197 10.00 15.73 -12.84
N SER A 198 11.24 16.22 -12.96
CA SER A 198 11.51 17.61 -13.38
C SER A 198 11.27 17.89 -14.86
N ASP A 199 11.32 16.86 -15.69
CA ASP A 199 11.13 16.95 -17.13
C ASP A 199 9.66 16.68 -17.45
N GLU A 200 9.03 17.59 -18.19
CA GLU A 200 7.59 17.57 -18.47
C GLU A 200 7.17 16.34 -19.29
N ASP A 201 7.91 16.01 -20.34
CA ASP A 201 7.61 14.83 -21.17
C ASP A 201 7.79 13.53 -20.40
N VAL A 202 8.74 13.48 -19.46
CA VAL A 202 8.93 12.32 -18.57
C VAL A 202 7.80 12.24 -17.55
N ARG A 203 7.42 13.38 -16.97
CA ARG A 203 6.34 13.48 -15.99
C ARG A 203 5.01 12.98 -16.56
N GLU A 204 4.60 13.46 -17.72
CA GLU A 204 3.37 13.00 -18.41
C GLU A 204 3.35 11.49 -18.66
N LYS A 205 4.49 10.93 -19.09
CA LYS A 205 4.62 9.47 -19.30
C LYS A 205 4.51 8.69 -18.00
N MET A 206 5.08 9.22 -16.91
CA MET A 206 5.01 8.59 -15.61
C MET A 206 3.59 8.67 -15.05
N GLU A 207 2.90 9.80 -15.16
CA GLU A 207 1.48 9.95 -14.80
C GLU A 207 0.63 8.89 -15.49
N ALA A 208 0.70 8.81 -16.82
CA ALA A 208 -0.04 7.81 -17.60
C ALA A 208 0.31 6.36 -17.17
N ALA A 209 1.57 6.09 -16.81
CA ALA A 209 1.99 4.78 -16.33
C ALA A 209 1.43 4.45 -14.94
N TRP A 210 1.48 5.39 -13.99
CA TRP A 210 0.96 5.21 -12.64
C TRP A 210 -0.56 5.09 -12.62
N GLU A 211 -1.27 5.90 -13.40
CA GLU A 211 -2.71 5.76 -13.60
C GLU A 211 -3.07 4.43 -14.25
N GLY A 212 -2.34 4.02 -15.29
CA GLY A 212 -2.55 2.72 -15.94
C GLY A 212 -2.37 1.55 -14.97
N MET A 213 -1.33 1.60 -14.13
CA MET A 213 -1.14 0.62 -13.07
C MET A 213 -2.27 0.66 -12.04
N GLY A 214 -2.68 1.85 -11.60
CA GLY A 214 -3.77 2.05 -10.66
C GLY A 214 -5.09 1.47 -11.16
N LYS A 215 -5.47 1.76 -12.40
CA LYS A 215 -6.67 1.21 -13.07
C LYS A 215 -6.68 -0.31 -13.10
N GLY A 216 -5.51 -0.95 -13.19
CA GLY A 216 -5.38 -2.40 -13.10
C GLY A 216 -5.96 -2.99 -11.81
N PHE A 217 -5.94 -2.25 -10.69
CA PHE A 217 -6.56 -2.70 -9.43
C PHE A 217 -8.09 -2.68 -9.53
N PHE A 218 -8.67 -1.67 -10.15
CA PHE A 218 -10.13 -1.60 -10.38
C PHE A 218 -10.61 -2.71 -11.31
N GLU A 219 -9.82 -3.03 -12.35
CA GLU A 219 -10.10 -4.17 -13.23
C GLU A 219 -10.13 -5.50 -12.46
N MET A 220 -9.17 -5.72 -11.55
CA MET A 220 -9.16 -6.91 -10.68
C MET A 220 -10.39 -6.97 -9.76
N GLY A 221 -10.89 -5.83 -9.29
CA GLY A 221 -12.05 -5.74 -8.40
C GLY A 221 -13.41 -5.66 -9.08
N CYS A 222 -13.57 -6.26 -10.27
CA CYS A 222 -14.81 -6.24 -11.05
C CYS A 222 -15.35 -4.84 -11.39
N LYS A 223 -14.50 -3.81 -11.34
CA LYS A 223 -14.86 -2.41 -11.64
C LYS A 223 -14.26 -1.94 -12.97
N GLY A 224 -13.83 -2.87 -13.82
CA GLY A 224 -13.14 -2.58 -15.08
C GLY A 224 -13.95 -1.70 -16.05
N GLU A 225 -15.28 -1.85 -16.09
CA GLU A 225 -16.15 -1.00 -16.92
C GLU A 225 -16.18 0.47 -16.48
N PHE A 226 -15.74 0.75 -15.24
CA PHE A 226 -15.71 2.08 -14.64
C PHE A 226 -14.30 2.49 -14.22
N ALA A 227 -13.28 1.67 -14.52
CA ALA A 227 -11.91 1.92 -14.11
C ALA A 227 -11.39 3.24 -14.67
N LYS A 228 -11.90 3.66 -15.83
CA LYS A 228 -11.62 4.98 -16.37
C LYS A 228 -12.26 6.06 -15.50
N GLU A 229 -13.58 6.15 -15.43
CA GLU A 229 -14.28 7.24 -14.73
C GLU A 229 -13.92 7.31 -13.25
N LEU A 230 -14.00 6.16 -12.56
CA LEU A 230 -13.76 6.06 -11.12
C LEU A 230 -12.26 6.14 -10.80
N GLY A 231 -11.42 5.47 -11.58
CA GLY A 231 -9.97 5.49 -11.36
C GLY A 231 -9.36 6.86 -11.63
N ASP A 232 -9.72 7.51 -12.73
CA ASP A 232 -9.26 8.86 -13.09
C ASP A 232 -9.58 9.83 -11.93
N ALA A 233 -10.83 9.86 -11.49
CA ALA A 233 -11.28 10.82 -10.48
C ALA A 233 -10.74 10.55 -9.06
N MET A 234 -10.45 9.30 -8.71
CA MET A 234 -9.84 9.00 -7.41
C MET A 234 -8.32 9.31 -7.39
N MET A 235 -7.65 9.32 -8.55
CA MET A 235 -6.19 9.47 -8.64
C MET A 235 -5.74 10.88 -9.05
N ASP A 236 -6.47 11.56 -9.91
CA ASP A 236 -6.07 12.84 -10.50
C ASP A 236 -7.08 13.94 -10.10
N PRO A 237 -6.62 15.00 -9.40
CA PRO A 237 -7.50 16.08 -8.93
C PRO A 237 -8.16 16.89 -10.06
N GLU A 238 -7.68 16.80 -11.30
CA GLU A 238 -8.35 17.44 -12.44
C GLU A 238 -9.65 16.73 -12.84
N ASN A 239 -9.85 15.48 -12.41
CA ASN A 239 -11.00 14.68 -12.76
C ASN A 239 -12.07 14.73 -11.67
N GLN A 240 -13.28 15.08 -12.10
CA GLN A 240 -14.46 15.13 -11.26
C GLN A 240 -15.24 13.83 -11.36
N LEU A 241 -16.04 13.53 -10.33
CA LEU A 241 -16.88 12.34 -10.32
C LEU A 241 -18.29 12.64 -9.85
N SER A 242 -19.26 12.12 -10.62
CA SER A 242 -20.63 11.98 -10.19
C SER A 242 -21.21 10.64 -10.63
N ALA A 243 -22.37 10.30 -10.08
CA ALA A 243 -23.09 9.08 -10.34
C ALA A 243 -24.51 9.37 -10.81
N ASN A 244 -24.96 8.56 -11.77
CA ASN A 244 -26.35 8.40 -12.16
C ASN A 244 -26.81 6.97 -11.87
N PHE A 245 -28.13 6.76 -11.81
CA PHE A 245 -28.70 5.46 -11.49
C PHE A 245 -29.68 5.01 -12.56
N LYS A 246 -29.53 3.76 -13.00
CA LYS A 246 -30.50 3.09 -13.87
C LYS A 246 -30.97 1.80 -13.21
N GLY A 247 -32.00 1.90 -12.38
CA GLY A 247 -32.42 0.79 -11.51
C GLY A 247 -31.39 0.59 -10.40
N ARG A 248 -30.86 -0.64 -10.25
CA ARG A 248 -29.79 -0.98 -9.30
C ARG A 248 -28.39 -0.99 -9.93
N LYS A 249 -28.19 -0.14 -10.94
CA LYS A 249 -26.90 0.01 -11.61
C LYS A 249 -26.48 1.46 -11.49
N VAL A 250 -25.27 1.66 -10.98
CA VAL A 250 -24.58 2.94 -11.03
C VAL A 250 -23.99 3.16 -12.42
N ILE A 251 -24.04 4.41 -12.88
CA ILE A 251 -23.39 4.89 -14.09
C ILE A 251 -22.51 6.06 -13.64
N TRP A 252 -21.20 5.85 -13.63
CA TRP A 252 -20.23 6.88 -13.28
C TRP A 252 -20.06 7.88 -14.42
N VAL A 253 -19.84 9.15 -14.07
CA VAL A 253 -19.67 10.26 -15.00
C VAL A 253 -18.48 11.10 -14.55
N SER A 254 -17.55 11.39 -15.46
CA SER A 254 -16.33 12.17 -15.21
C SER A 254 -16.56 13.68 -15.13
N ASN A 255 -17.66 14.12 -14.51
CA ASN A 255 -18.01 15.52 -14.26
C ASN A 255 -19.00 15.61 -13.09
N PHE A 256 -19.49 16.81 -12.76
CA PHE A 256 -20.54 17.01 -11.74
C PHE A 256 -21.98 17.09 -12.29
N ASP A 257 -22.24 16.66 -13.54
CA ASP A 257 -23.58 16.71 -14.14
C ASP A 257 -24.48 15.54 -13.72
N GLY A 258 -23.94 14.53 -13.03
CA GLY A 258 -24.70 13.41 -12.51
C GLY A 258 -25.64 13.80 -11.38
N LEU A 259 -26.57 12.91 -11.05
CA LEU A 259 -27.53 13.10 -9.98
C LEU A 259 -26.86 13.25 -8.61
N TRP A 260 -25.72 12.58 -8.43
CA TRP A 260 -25.00 12.52 -7.17
C TRP A 260 -23.52 12.82 -7.37
N GLY A 261 -23.05 13.98 -6.93
CA GLY A 261 -21.63 14.32 -7.00
C GLY A 261 -20.82 13.75 -5.83
N ILE A 262 -19.61 13.27 -6.10
CA ILE A 262 -18.72 12.62 -5.12
C ILE A 262 -17.67 13.62 -4.65
N ASP A 263 -17.61 13.86 -3.34
CA ASP A 263 -16.70 14.80 -2.66
C ASP A 263 -16.80 16.27 -3.14
N ASN A 264 -17.45 16.55 -4.29
CA ASN A 264 -17.80 17.86 -4.89
C ASN A 264 -16.71 18.93 -4.78
N SER A 265 -15.45 18.52 -4.69
CA SER A 265 -14.30 19.38 -4.57
C SER A 265 -13.68 19.57 -5.95
N GLU A 266 -13.40 20.82 -6.32
CA GLU A 266 -12.63 21.13 -7.53
C GLU A 266 -11.12 21.05 -7.29
N GLU A 267 -10.68 20.87 -6.02
CA GLU A 267 -9.27 20.87 -5.63
C GLU A 267 -8.77 19.51 -5.15
N GLN A 268 -9.67 18.54 -4.94
CA GLN A 268 -9.33 17.23 -4.38
C GLN A 268 -9.89 16.13 -5.27
N VAL A 269 -9.20 14.99 -5.27
CA VAL A 269 -9.70 13.75 -5.87
C VAL A 269 -10.99 13.28 -5.20
N ALA A 270 -11.75 12.45 -5.89
CA ALA A 270 -12.92 11.80 -5.33
C ALA A 270 -12.53 10.85 -4.19
N ASN A 271 -13.01 11.15 -2.98
CA ASN A 271 -12.89 10.30 -1.81
C ASN A 271 -14.25 9.72 -1.41
N PHE A 272 -14.25 8.50 -0.88
CA PHE A 272 -15.47 7.83 -0.42
C PHE A 272 -15.42 7.56 1.08
N ASP A 273 -16.42 8.06 1.80
CA ASP A 273 -16.78 7.53 3.11
C ASP A 273 -17.77 6.35 2.96
N ALA A 274 -18.05 5.65 4.05
CA ALA A 274 -18.96 4.50 4.02
C ALA A 274 -20.36 4.85 3.44
N GLN A 275 -20.90 6.01 3.79
CA GLN A 275 -22.23 6.45 3.35
C GLN A 275 -22.26 6.71 1.84
N SER A 276 -21.32 7.51 1.33
CA SER A 276 -21.23 7.81 -0.11
C SER A 276 -20.89 6.57 -0.93
N ALA A 277 -20.06 5.66 -0.41
CA ALA A 277 -19.78 4.38 -1.07
C ALA A 277 -21.04 3.49 -1.17
N GLU A 278 -21.84 3.41 -0.10
CA GLU A 278 -23.08 2.64 -0.09
C GLU A 278 -24.16 3.29 -0.99
N ASP A 279 -24.37 4.60 -0.86
CA ASP A 279 -25.36 5.36 -1.65
C ASP A 279 -25.10 5.28 -3.16
N THR A 280 -23.84 5.10 -3.55
CA THR A 280 -23.40 4.99 -4.95
C THR A 280 -23.22 3.55 -5.42
N MET A 281 -23.52 2.55 -4.57
CA MET A 281 -23.34 1.12 -4.84
C MET A 281 -21.89 0.74 -5.16
N LEU A 282 -20.92 1.50 -4.64
CA LEU A 282 -19.51 1.13 -4.64
C LEU A 282 -19.21 0.09 -3.55
N SER A 283 -19.87 0.23 -2.40
CA SER A 283 -19.92 -0.73 -1.29
C SER A 283 -21.28 -1.43 -1.28
N GLU A 284 -21.30 -2.72 -0.92
CA GLU A 284 -22.51 -3.54 -0.77
C GLU A 284 -23.27 -3.24 0.53
N GLY A 285 -22.62 -2.59 1.49
CA GLY A 285 -23.26 -2.11 2.71
C GLY A 285 -22.28 -1.70 3.81
N THR A 286 -22.86 -1.09 4.85
CA THR A 286 -22.15 -0.72 6.07
C THR A 286 -22.34 -1.75 7.18
N VAL A 287 -21.25 -2.20 7.82
CA VAL A 287 -21.25 -3.28 8.83
C VAL A 287 -20.40 -2.92 10.05
N GLU A 288 -20.82 -3.31 11.27
CA GLU A 288 -20.07 -3.04 12.51
C GLU A 288 -19.33 -4.27 13.05
N SER A 289 -19.76 -5.46 12.66
CA SER A 289 -19.24 -6.73 13.16
C SER A 289 -19.15 -7.78 12.06
N LEU A 290 -18.42 -8.87 12.34
CA LEU A 290 -18.38 -10.03 11.43
C LEU A 290 -19.77 -10.64 11.31
N GLU A 291 -20.53 -10.68 12.40
CA GLU A 291 -21.90 -11.17 12.42
C GLU A 291 -22.83 -10.36 11.51
N ASP A 292 -22.71 -9.03 11.52
CA ASP A 292 -23.49 -8.15 10.63
C ASP A 292 -23.13 -8.39 9.16
N LEU A 293 -21.82 -8.48 8.87
CA LEU A 293 -21.32 -8.80 7.53
C LEU A 293 -21.88 -10.14 7.04
N MET A 294 -21.73 -11.20 7.83
CA MET A 294 -22.19 -12.53 7.47
C MET A 294 -23.71 -12.55 7.31
N PHE A 295 -24.45 -11.83 8.16
CA PHE A 295 -25.90 -11.67 8.05
C PHE A 295 -26.31 -10.99 6.73
N LEU A 296 -25.67 -9.88 6.36
CA LEU A 296 -25.92 -9.20 5.07
C LEU A 296 -25.59 -10.11 3.87
N MET A 297 -24.56 -10.94 4.00
CA MET A 297 -24.19 -11.94 2.99
C MET A 297 -25.16 -13.13 2.92
N GLY A 298 -26.13 -13.21 3.85
CA GLY A 298 -27.19 -14.23 3.88
C GLY A 298 -26.92 -15.41 4.81
N TYR A 299 -25.86 -15.37 5.61
CA TYR A 299 -25.48 -16.43 6.53
C TYR A 299 -25.95 -16.10 7.95
N ARG A 300 -26.74 -17.00 8.56
CA ARG A 300 -27.27 -16.83 9.92
C ARG A 300 -26.38 -17.43 11.00
N GLU A 301 -25.71 -18.52 10.65
CA GLU A 301 -24.79 -19.25 11.51
C GLU A 301 -23.57 -19.63 10.66
N PHE A 302 -22.39 -19.60 11.25
CA PHE A 302 -21.12 -19.90 10.59
C PHE A 302 -20.09 -20.37 11.60
N GLU A 303 -19.09 -21.10 11.12
CA GLU A 303 -17.88 -21.42 11.88
C GLU A 303 -16.82 -20.36 11.60
N HIS A 304 -16.38 -19.65 12.64
CA HIS A 304 -15.33 -18.63 12.50
C HIS A 304 -13.94 -19.26 12.64
N ASN A 305 -13.15 -19.21 11.58
CA ASN A 305 -11.74 -19.61 11.57
C ASN A 305 -10.84 -18.37 11.58
N THR A 306 -10.07 -18.23 12.66
CA THR A 306 -9.17 -17.08 12.92
C THR A 306 -7.71 -17.35 12.58
N GLN A 307 -7.36 -18.46 11.93
CA GLN A 307 -5.97 -18.80 11.65
C GLN A 307 -5.27 -17.76 10.78
N GLY A 308 -5.99 -17.13 9.84
CA GLY A 308 -5.48 -16.02 9.02
C GLY A 308 -5.09 -14.81 9.86
N ASP A 309 -5.92 -14.44 10.83
CA ASP A 309 -5.64 -13.35 11.79
C ASP A 309 -4.38 -13.66 12.63
N GLU A 310 -4.24 -14.91 13.09
CA GLU A 310 -3.07 -15.35 13.84
C GLU A 310 -1.78 -15.29 13.00
N ILE A 311 -1.84 -15.68 11.72
CA ILE A 311 -0.73 -15.58 10.77
C ILE A 311 -0.32 -14.12 10.58
N ALA A 312 -1.30 -13.23 10.35
CA ALA A 312 -1.06 -11.80 10.15
C ALA A 312 -0.42 -11.15 11.39
N ALA A 313 -1.00 -11.38 12.58
CA ALA A 313 -0.48 -10.86 13.83
C ALA A 313 0.94 -11.37 14.14
N LYS A 314 1.21 -12.65 13.86
CA LYS A 314 2.52 -13.27 14.05
C LYS A 314 3.56 -12.70 13.09
N HIS A 315 3.21 -12.51 11.81
CA HIS A 315 4.08 -11.87 10.81
C HIS A 315 4.53 -10.49 11.29
N LYS A 316 3.54 -9.62 11.60
CA LYS A 316 3.75 -8.26 12.13
C LYS A 316 4.66 -8.23 13.35
N GLN A 317 4.39 -9.08 14.34
CA GLN A 317 5.18 -9.15 15.56
C GLN A 317 6.63 -9.61 15.29
N GLN A 318 6.81 -10.60 14.41
CA GLN A 318 8.12 -11.19 14.14
C GLN A 318 9.07 -10.22 13.44
N TRP A 319 8.62 -9.57 12.36
CA TRP A 319 9.49 -8.67 11.61
C TRP A 319 9.80 -7.41 12.44
N ARG A 320 8.85 -6.85 13.18
CA ARG A 320 9.09 -5.68 14.04
C ARG A 320 10.13 -5.95 15.12
N ARG A 321 10.03 -7.10 15.82
CA ARG A 321 11.04 -7.53 16.79
C ARG A 321 12.41 -7.77 16.15
N ALA A 322 12.43 -8.35 14.94
CA ALA A 322 13.67 -8.56 14.20
C ALA A 322 14.31 -7.22 13.81
N TYR A 323 13.51 -6.24 13.39
CA TYR A 323 13.96 -4.89 13.06
C TYR A 323 14.58 -4.18 14.27
N GLU A 324 13.89 -4.17 15.42
CA GLU A 324 14.42 -3.57 16.66
C GLU A 324 15.79 -4.18 17.05
N LYS A 325 15.92 -5.50 16.95
CA LYS A 325 17.18 -6.19 17.21
C LYS A 325 18.26 -5.83 16.19
N CYS A 326 17.91 -5.75 14.91
CA CYS A 326 18.82 -5.33 13.85
C CYS A 326 19.34 -3.93 14.08
N LEU A 327 18.43 -2.99 14.37
CA LEU A 327 18.75 -1.61 14.65
C LEU A 327 19.71 -1.49 15.84
N SER A 328 19.37 -2.12 16.97
CA SER A 328 20.24 -2.15 18.15
C SER A 328 21.62 -2.74 17.84
N THR A 329 21.69 -3.83 17.06
CA THR A 329 22.96 -4.45 16.65
C THR A 329 23.77 -3.52 15.75
N TYR A 330 23.10 -2.82 14.83
CA TYR A 330 23.74 -1.87 13.92
C TYR A 330 24.29 -0.66 14.68
N GLU A 331 23.51 -0.06 15.57
CA GLU A 331 23.92 1.07 16.41
C GLU A 331 25.09 0.71 17.34
N ASP A 332 25.06 -0.48 17.95
CA ASP A 332 26.16 -0.96 18.77
C ASP A 332 27.44 -1.13 17.94
N MET A 333 27.33 -1.72 16.74
CA MET A 333 28.46 -1.85 15.83
C MET A 333 29.05 -0.48 15.46
N GLN A 334 28.22 0.52 15.14
CA GLN A 334 28.68 1.87 14.81
C GLN A 334 29.34 2.57 16.00
N ALA A 335 28.82 2.35 17.21
CA ALA A 335 29.39 2.89 18.45
C ALA A 335 30.63 2.11 18.95
N GLY A 336 31.05 1.05 18.26
CA GLY A 336 32.12 0.15 18.70
C GLY A 336 31.76 -0.69 19.93
N ARG A 337 30.48 -0.73 20.31
CA ARG A 337 29.93 -1.58 21.38
C ARG A 337 29.78 -3.01 20.84
N GLY A 338 29.91 -4.01 21.71
CA GLY A 338 29.83 -5.42 21.32
C GLY A 338 31.09 -6.03 20.67
N MET A 339 32.13 -5.22 20.41
CA MET A 339 33.42 -5.68 19.87
C MET A 339 34.32 -6.41 20.91
N GLY A 340 33.94 -6.35 22.19
CA GLY A 340 34.73 -6.85 23.32
C GLY A 340 35.93 -5.95 23.66
N ASN A 341 36.64 -6.26 24.75
CA ASN A 341 37.78 -5.46 25.23
C ASN A 341 39.13 -5.86 24.60
N SER A 342 39.11 -6.62 23.51
CA SER A 342 40.35 -7.13 22.90
C SER A 342 41.04 -6.02 22.10
N THR A 343 42.34 -5.86 22.29
CA THR A 343 43.19 -4.97 21.48
C THR A 343 43.72 -5.64 20.21
N ASP A 344 43.44 -6.93 20.00
CA ASP A 344 43.84 -7.69 18.81
C ASP A 344 42.94 -7.30 17.61
N PRO A 345 43.49 -6.68 16.56
CA PRO A 345 42.73 -6.26 15.38
C PRO A 345 41.94 -7.40 14.73
N ALA A 346 42.50 -8.61 14.69
CA ALA A 346 41.81 -9.76 14.08
C ALA A 346 40.58 -10.18 14.88
N ARG A 347 40.62 -10.06 16.22
CA ARG A 347 39.46 -10.37 17.09
C ARG A 347 38.37 -9.31 16.98
N GLN A 348 38.74 -8.03 16.87
CA GLN A 348 37.77 -6.96 16.64
C GLN A 348 37.05 -7.13 15.29
N LEU A 349 37.79 -7.47 14.24
CA LEU A 349 37.21 -7.77 12.92
C LEU A 349 36.27 -8.99 12.97
N MET A 350 36.65 -10.06 13.69
CA MET A 350 35.77 -11.22 13.87
C MET A 350 34.48 -10.89 14.64
N ALA A 351 34.56 -10.03 15.66
CA ALA A 351 33.36 -9.57 16.38
C ALA A 351 32.45 -8.74 15.48
N ARG A 352 33.02 -7.81 14.70
CA ARG A 352 32.27 -7.01 13.71
C ARG A 352 31.59 -7.88 12.66
N LYS A 353 32.31 -8.88 12.12
CA LYS A 353 31.75 -9.85 11.17
C LYS A 353 30.52 -10.54 11.73
N ARG A 354 30.60 -11.04 12.97
CA ARG A 354 29.48 -11.71 13.64
C ARG A 354 28.24 -10.81 13.72
N MET A 355 28.42 -9.54 14.06
CA MET A 355 27.31 -8.57 14.13
C MET A 355 26.69 -8.33 12.73
N LEU A 356 27.51 -8.22 11.69
CA LEU A 356 27.03 -8.10 10.31
C LEU A 356 26.32 -9.37 9.83
N ASP A 357 26.84 -10.55 10.14
CA ASP A 357 26.19 -11.83 9.85
C ASP A 357 24.82 -11.93 10.55
N ASP A 358 24.72 -11.43 11.79
CA ASP A 358 23.46 -11.39 12.55
C ASP A 358 22.43 -10.46 11.89
N ILE A 359 22.84 -9.27 11.44
CA ILE A 359 21.98 -8.32 10.71
C ILE A 359 21.55 -8.93 9.37
N LEU A 360 22.50 -9.44 8.58
CA LEU A 360 22.25 -10.05 7.28
C LEU A 360 21.22 -11.19 7.39
N ARG A 361 21.34 -12.03 8.42
CA ARG A 361 20.39 -13.12 8.66
C ARG A 361 18.96 -12.62 8.87
N GLN A 362 18.77 -11.53 9.62
CA GLN A 362 17.41 -10.99 9.83
C GLN A 362 16.86 -10.34 8.55
N MET A 363 17.68 -9.56 7.84
CA MET A 363 17.27 -8.92 6.58
C MET A 363 16.89 -9.95 5.52
N THR A 364 17.67 -11.03 5.39
CA THR A 364 17.35 -12.13 4.46
C THR A 364 16.08 -12.90 4.84
N ARG A 365 15.72 -12.91 6.14
CA ARG A 365 14.57 -13.66 6.63
C ARG A 365 13.26 -12.87 6.53
N TYR A 366 13.34 -11.54 6.65
CA TYR A 366 12.18 -10.67 6.68
C TYR A 366 12.43 -9.48 5.74
N ASN A 367 11.75 -9.47 4.60
CA ASN A 367 11.87 -8.41 3.59
C ASN A 367 11.56 -7.01 4.18
N ALA A 368 10.59 -6.93 5.09
CA ALA A 368 10.28 -5.69 5.83
C ALA A 368 11.49 -5.14 6.62
N VAL A 369 12.35 -6.01 7.16
CA VAL A 369 13.57 -5.58 7.87
C VAL A 369 14.59 -5.02 6.88
N GLU A 370 14.79 -5.67 5.74
CA GLU A 370 15.67 -5.14 4.70
C GLU A 370 15.21 -3.78 4.20
N ARG A 371 13.93 -3.66 3.83
CA ARG A 371 13.32 -2.41 3.34
C ARG A 371 13.60 -1.25 4.31
N ARG A 372 13.32 -1.45 5.60
CA ARG A 372 13.56 -0.45 6.65
C ARG A 372 15.03 -0.09 6.81
N MET A 373 15.92 -1.08 6.82
CA MET A 373 17.37 -0.85 6.94
C MET A 373 17.94 -0.11 5.71
N ASN A 374 17.43 -0.40 4.51
CA ASN A 374 17.82 0.29 3.29
C ASN A 374 17.39 1.75 3.32
N ASP A 375 16.13 1.99 3.65
CA ASP A 375 15.58 3.34 3.63
C ASP A 375 16.24 4.28 4.65
N GLU A 376 16.54 3.77 5.84
CA GLU A 376 17.06 4.61 6.92
C GLU A 376 18.59 4.72 6.94
N TYR A 377 19.28 3.68 6.47
CA TYR A 377 20.73 3.57 6.61
C TYR A 377 21.45 3.25 5.28
N GLY A 378 20.72 3.13 4.17
CA GLY A 378 21.26 2.74 2.87
C GLY A 378 21.84 1.32 2.88
N LEU A 379 21.36 0.45 3.78
CA LEU A 379 21.84 -0.92 3.92
C LEU A 379 20.94 -1.90 3.17
N THR A 380 21.49 -2.50 2.12
CA THR A 380 20.89 -3.64 1.42
C THR A 380 21.58 -4.96 1.82
N VAL A 381 20.92 -6.08 1.58
CA VAL A 381 21.49 -7.43 1.76
C VAL A 381 22.81 -7.56 0.98
N ASP A 382 22.87 -7.07 -0.25
CA ASP A 382 24.07 -7.17 -1.09
C ASP A 382 25.21 -6.28 -0.58
N ARG A 383 24.91 -5.08 -0.09
CA ARG A 383 25.90 -4.22 0.56
C ARG A 383 26.48 -4.90 1.80
N LEU A 384 25.66 -5.55 2.61
CA LEU A 384 26.12 -6.28 3.79
C LEU A 384 26.99 -7.49 3.42
N LYS A 385 26.63 -8.26 2.39
CA LYS A 385 27.47 -9.35 1.88
C LYS A 385 28.85 -8.84 1.47
N GLY A 386 28.91 -7.74 0.72
CA GLY A 386 30.19 -7.12 0.32
C GLY A 386 31.02 -6.62 1.51
N MET A 387 30.38 -6.03 2.53
CA MET A 387 31.05 -5.63 3.77
C MET A 387 31.62 -6.83 4.55
N ILE A 388 30.89 -7.94 4.58
CA ILE A 388 31.33 -9.18 5.23
C ILE A 388 32.53 -9.76 4.49
N GLU A 389 32.48 -9.83 3.16
CA GLU A 389 33.59 -10.32 2.33
C GLU A 389 34.87 -9.49 2.52
N GLN A 390 34.74 -8.15 2.55
CA GLN A 390 35.86 -7.25 2.84
C GLN A 390 36.47 -7.50 4.22
N ILE A 391 35.63 -7.73 5.24
CA ILE A 391 36.11 -8.04 6.60
C ILE A 391 36.79 -9.42 6.64
N GLU A 392 36.29 -10.41 5.89
CA GLU A 392 36.94 -11.72 5.77
C GLU A 392 38.34 -11.60 5.16
N ASP A 393 38.49 -10.77 4.12
CA ASP A 393 39.79 -10.42 3.54
C ASP A 393 40.74 -9.76 4.53
N ASP A 394 40.26 -8.79 5.29
CA ASP A 394 41.06 -8.09 6.29
C ASP A 394 41.47 -9.02 7.44
N ILE A 395 40.61 -9.96 7.83
CA ILE A 395 40.95 -11.01 8.81
C ILE A 395 42.07 -11.92 8.26
N ARG A 396 42.01 -12.31 6.98
CA ARG A 396 43.07 -13.12 6.34
C ARG A 396 44.40 -12.37 6.36
N ARG A 397 44.42 -11.11 5.92
CA ARG A 397 45.62 -10.25 5.89
C ARG A 397 46.21 -10.03 7.29
N ALA A 398 45.37 -9.78 8.30
CA ALA A 398 45.83 -9.59 9.67
C ALA A 398 46.51 -10.85 10.25
N ARG A 399 46.00 -12.05 9.89
CA ARG A 399 46.59 -13.33 10.31
C ARG A 399 47.90 -13.62 9.59
N GLU A 400 48.03 -13.25 8.31
CA GLU A 400 49.24 -13.43 7.50
C GLU A 400 50.34 -12.44 7.90
N GLY A 401 50.00 -11.17 8.12
CA GLY A 401 50.92 -10.14 8.61
C GLY A 401 51.48 -10.43 10.01
N GLY A 402 50.75 -11.16 10.84
CA GLY A 402 51.19 -11.62 12.17
C GLY A 402 52.19 -12.80 12.16
N ARG A 403 52.38 -13.49 11.02
CA ARG A 403 53.29 -14.66 10.91
C ARG A 403 54.68 -14.36 10.36
N GLY A 404 54.95 -13.13 9.90
CA GLY A 404 56.24 -12.76 9.28
C GLY A 404 57.35 -12.26 10.24
N GLY A 405 57.10 -12.15 11.55
CA GLY A 405 57.96 -11.38 12.48
C GLY A 405 58.74 -12.17 13.53
N ARG A 406 59.01 -13.47 13.36
CA ARG A 406 59.78 -14.27 14.34
C ARG A 406 60.67 -15.32 13.66
N GLY A 407 61.78 -14.87 13.07
CA GLY A 407 62.79 -15.78 12.55
C GLY A 407 64.01 -15.02 12.02
N GLY A 408 65.00 -14.79 12.88
CA GLY A 408 66.27 -14.17 12.44
C GLY A 408 67.13 -13.54 13.53
N SER A 409 67.17 -14.09 14.75
CA SER A 409 68.28 -13.83 15.68
C SER A 409 69.16 -15.08 15.68
N PHE A 410 70.08 -15.16 14.72
CA PHE A 410 71.22 -16.06 14.81
C PHE A 410 72.44 -15.22 15.17
N GLY A 411 72.84 -15.39 16.43
CA GLY A 411 73.91 -14.67 17.08
C GLY A 411 75.29 -14.95 16.48
N GLY A 412 76.18 -14.02 16.80
CA GLY A 412 77.55 -13.92 16.31
C GLY A 412 78.41 -15.16 16.50
N GLY A 413 79.35 -15.33 15.57
CA GLY A 413 80.37 -16.35 15.64
C GLY A 413 81.54 -16.07 14.70
N ARG A 414 82.64 -15.61 15.28
CA ARG A 414 84.05 -15.73 14.83
C ARG A 414 84.54 -14.84 13.67
N GLY A 415 85.04 -13.66 14.07
CA GLY A 415 86.47 -13.46 14.34
C GLY A 415 87.45 -14.00 13.30
N GLY A 416 87.92 -13.11 12.44
CA GLY A 416 89.13 -13.30 11.64
C GLY A 416 90.40 -13.30 12.49
N GLY A 417 91.40 -14.06 12.04
CA GLY A 417 92.72 -14.13 12.64
C GLY A 417 93.65 -14.91 11.75
N GLY A 418 94.20 -14.24 10.74
CA GLY A 418 95.26 -14.77 9.88
C GLY A 418 96.65 -14.52 10.44
N LYS A 419 97.52 -15.51 10.23
CA LYS A 419 99.00 -15.49 10.13
C LYS A 419 99.84 -14.95 11.30
N ILE A 420 100.67 -15.82 11.88
CA ILE A 420 102.13 -15.60 12.02
C ILE A 420 102.89 -16.94 11.83
N ARG A 421 103.85 -16.90 10.89
CA ARG A 421 105.03 -17.76 10.60
C ARG A 421 104.84 -19.23 10.26
#